data_AF-A0A7I9W8N7-F1
#
_entry.id   AF-A0A7I9W8N7-F1
#
_cell.length_a   1.000
_cell.length_b   1.000
_cell.length_c   1.000
_cell.angle_alpha   90.00
_cell.angle_beta   90.00
_cell.angle_gamma   90.00
#
_symmetry.space_group_name_H-M   'P 1'
#
loop_
_entity.id
_entity.type
_entity.pdbx_description
1 polymer ?
#
loop_
_entity_poly.entity_id
_entity_poly.type
_entity_poly.pdbx_seq_one_letter_code
_entity_poly.pdbx_strand_id
1 'polypeptide(L)'
;MQKHDIVIDTTMQGRDTELFDVIVLGAGPVGQTVADRTRAAGLSVAVVERELVGGECSYWGCIPSKAMLRPVTAVADAGASKAPEKL
;
A
#
# COMPACT_ATOMS: atom_id res chain seq x y z
N MET A 1 -8.87 23.60 5.21
CA MET A 1 -7.79 22.58 5.31
C MET A 1 -8.25 21.46 6.25
N GLN A 2 -9.30 20.72 5.85
CA GLN A 2 -9.81 19.56 6.59
C GLN A 2 -9.11 18.31 6.04
N LYS A 3 -8.16 17.77 6.81
CA LYS A 3 -7.56 16.47 6.56
C LYS A 3 -8.64 15.45 6.90
N HIS A 4 -9.38 15.00 5.88
CA HIS A 4 -10.36 13.95 6.08
C HIS A 4 -9.57 12.67 6.29
N ASP A 5 -9.56 12.17 7.52
CA ASP A 5 -9.08 10.82 7.79
C ASP A 5 -9.90 9.87 6.93
N ILE A 6 -9.25 9.15 6.01
CA ILE A 6 -9.89 8.15 5.17
C ILE A 6 -10.12 6.94 6.06
N VAL A 7 -11.37 6.81 6.53
CA VAL A 7 -11.84 5.57 7.13
C VAL A 7 -12.26 4.65 5.99
N ILE A 8 -11.50 3.58 5.76
CA ILE A 8 -11.89 2.53 4.83
C ILE A 8 -12.72 1.52 5.61
N ASP A 9 -14.01 1.78 5.71
CA ASP A 9 -14.97 0.78 6.18
C ASP A 9 -15.14 -0.26 5.07
N THR A 10 -14.81 -1.52 5.35
CA THR A 10 -14.96 -2.60 4.35
C THR A 10 -16.38 -3.19 4.32
N THR A 11 -17.34 -2.61 5.06
CA THR A 11 -18.65 -3.20 5.31
C THR A 11 -19.88 -2.29 5.28
N MET A 12 -19.86 -0.98 5.58
CA MET A 12 -21.02 -0.09 5.34
C MET A 12 -20.74 1.40 5.67
N GLN A 13 -21.41 2.33 4.98
CA GLN A 13 -21.43 3.75 5.36
C GLN A 13 -22.42 4.01 6.52
N GLY A 14 -21.92 4.12 7.76
CA GLY A 14 -22.70 4.49 8.95
C GLY A 14 -22.21 5.78 9.61
N ARG A 15 -23.13 6.68 10.01
CA ARG A 15 -22.86 7.95 10.72
C ARG A 15 -23.16 7.85 12.23
N ASP A 16 -22.98 6.66 12.81
CA ASP A 16 -23.18 6.38 14.23
C ASP A 16 -21.90 5.84 14.88
N THR A 17 -21.87 5.80 16.22
CA THR A 17 -20.73 5.24 16.98
C THR A 17 -20.75 3.72 16.84
N GLU A 18 -20.24 3.22 15.71
CA GLU A 18 -20.18 1.77 15.45
C GLU A 18 -19.08 1.13 16.29
N LEU A 19 -19.42 -0.03 16.89
CA LEU A 19 -18.47 -0.84 17.63
C LEU A 19 -17.68 -1.69 16.63
N PHE A 20 -16.36 -1.56 16.65
CA PHE A 20 -15.45 -2.41 15.90
C PHE A 20 -14.69 -3.33 16.86
N ASP A 21 -14.49 -4.58 16.44
CA ASP A 21 -13.65 -5.52 17.18
C ASP A 21 -12.18 -5.10 17.12
N VAL A 22 -11.75 -4.49 16.01
CA VAL A 22 -10.38 -4.04 15.78
C VAL A 22 -10.36 -2.69 15.06
N ILE A 23 -9.47 -1.80 15.51
CA ILE A 23 -9.17 -0.55 14.83
C ILE A 23 -7.69 -0.57 14.44
N VAL A 24 -7.41 -0.42 13.14
CA VAL A 24 -6.07 -0.36 12.59
C VAL A 24 -5.72 1.09 12.24
N LEU A 25 -4.63 1.57 12.81
CA LEU A 25 -4.11 2.91 12.52
C LEU A 25 -3.00 2.82 11.47
N GLY A 26 -3.25 3.45 10.33
CA GLY A 26 -2.38 3.43 9.16
C GLY A 26 -2.77 2.34 8.16
N ALA A 27 -2.89 2.72 6.88
CA ALA A 27 -3.21 1.83 5.77
C ALA A 27 -1.95 1.48 4.93
N GLY A 28 -0.78 1.41 5.57
CA GLY A 28 0.45 0.89 4.97
C GLY A 28 0.43 -0.64 4.79
N PRO A 29 1.52 -1.25 4.30
CA PRO A 29 1.58 -2.69 4.01
C PRO A 29 1.18 -3.58 5.19
N VAL A 30 1.61 -3.20 6.39
CA VAL A 30 1.27 -3.90 7.64
C VAL A 30 -0.20 -3.69 7.99
N GLY A 31 -0.68 -2.44 7.93
CA GLY A 31 -2.07 -2.12 8.28
C GLY A 31 -3.08 -2.82 7.37
N GLN A 32 -2.81 -2.87 6.07
CA GLN A 32 -3.62 -3.62 5.11
C GLN A 32 -3.60 -5.12 5.42
N THR A 33 -2.42 -5.69 5.70
CA THR A 33 -2.31 -7.11 6.07
C THR A 33 -3.09 -7.45 7.35
N VAL A 34 -3.06 -6.56 8.35
CA VAL A 34 -3.81 -6.75 9.60
C VAL A 34 -5.32 -6.66 9.32
N ALA A 35 -5.76 -5.66 8.55
CA ALA A 35 -7.17 -5.51 8.19
C ALA A 35 -7.70 -6.75 7.44
N ASP A 36 -6.95 -7.24 6.45
CA ASP A 36 -7.31 -8.43 5.68
C ASP A 36 -7.43 -9.67 6.57
N ARG A 37 -6.46 -9.88 7.47
CA ARG A 37 -6.47 -11.02 8.39
C ARG A 37 -7.62 -10.95 9.40
N THR A 38 -7.87 -9.77 9.95
CA THR A 38 -8.97 -9.56 10.89
C THR A 38 -10.33 -9.82 10.23
N ARG A 39 -10.51 -9.31 9.01
CA ARG A 39 -11.72 -9.59 8.21
C ARG A 39 -11.84 -11.08 7.88
N ALA A 40 -10.75 -11.75 7.52
CA ALA A 40 -10.74 -13.19 7.26
C ALA A 40 -11.09 -14.02 8.50
N ALA A 41 -10.82 -13.51 9.70
CA ALA A 41 -11.25 -14.10 10.96
C ALA A 41 -12.73 -13.84 11.31
N GLY A 42 -13.47 -13.13 10.44
CA GLY A 42 -14.89 -12.81 10.65
C GLY A 42 -15.14 -11.65 11.61
N LEU A 43 -14.11 -10.89 11.97
CA LEU A 43 -14.21 -9.74 12.88
C LEU A 43 -14.47 -8.46 12.10
N SER A 44 -15.16 -7.52 12.75
CA SER A 44 -15.33 -6.16 12.25
C SER A 44 -14.04 -5.35 12.44
N VAL A 45 -13.61 -4.65 11.39
CA VAL A 45 -12.36 -3.89 11.40
C VAL A 45 -12.51 -2.53 10.74
N ALA A 46 -12.08 -1.48 11.45
CA ALA A 46 -11.95 -0.14 10.90
C ALA A 46 -10.48 0.16 10.62
N VAL A 47 -10.17 0.72 9.44
CA VAL A 47 -8.83 1.21 9.12
C VAL A 47 -8.87 2.72 9.00
N VAL A 48 -7.99 3.42 9.72
CA VAL A 48 -7.88 4.87 9.72
C VAL A 48 -6.54 5.27 9.12
N GLU A 49 -6.56 5.97 7.99
CA GLU A 49 -5.37 6.52 7.36
C GLU A 49 -5.56 8.01 7.09
N ARG A 50 -4.53 8.81 7.38
CA ARG A 50 -4.59 10.27 7.21
C ARG A 50 -4.29 10.68 5.77
N GLU A 51 -3.48 9.89 5.06
CA GLU A 51 -3.08 10.17 3.67
C GLU A 51 -3.61 9.12 2.70
N LEU A 52 -2.76 8.54 1.86
CA LEU A 52 -3.14 7.64 0.79
C LEU A 52 -3.03 6.17 1.23
N VAL A 53 -4.03 5.40 0.81
CA VAL A 53 -4.14 3.96 1.07
C VAL A 53 -3.01 3.19 0.38
N GLY A 54 -2.21 2.47 1.17
CA GLY A 54 -0.94 1.87 0.73
C GLY A 54 0.26 2.43 1.49
N GLY A 55 0.09 3.58 2.15
CA GLY A 55 1.08 4.20 3.03
C GLY A 55 2.37 4.60 2.31
N GLU A 56 3.47 4.67 3.07
CA GLU A 56 4.76 5.17 2.58
C GLU A 56 5.30 4.36 1.39
N CYS A 57 5.28 3.02 1.47
CA CYS A 57 5.88 2.15 0.46
C CYS A 57 5.38 2.45 -0.97
N SER A 58 4.07 2.68 -1.14
CA SER A 58 3.43 2.89 -2.45
C SER A 58 3.65 4.30 -3.02
N TYR A 59 3.72 5.32 -2.19
CA TYR A 59 3.71 6.72 -2.64
C TYR A 59 5.02 7.46 -2.42
N TRP A 60 5.76 7.08 -1.39
CA TRP A 60 6.92 7.82 -0.90
C TRP A 60 8.17 6.96 -0.70
N GLY A 61 8.06 5.64 -0.83
CA GLY A 61 9.11 4.69 -0.47
C GLY A 61 9.53 3.77 -1.62
N CYS A 62 9.31 2.48 -1.42
CA CYS A 62 9.83 1.43 -2.29
C CYS A 62 9.36 1.55 -3.74
N ILE A 63 8.07 1.75 -3.99
CA ILE A 63 7.51 1.78 -5.35
C ILE A 63 8.09 2.93 -6.19
N PRO A 64 8.05 4.21 -5.75
CA PRO A 64 8.67 5.29 -6.52
C PRO A 64 10.19 5.10 -6.65
N SER A 65 10.86 4.64 -5.58
CA SER A 65 12.31 4.37 -5.63
C SER A 65 12.67 3.31 -6.68
N LYS A 66 11.90 2.22 -6.76
CA LYS A 66 12.14 1.15 -7.75
C LYS A 66 11.67 1.55 -9.15
N ALA A 67 10.62 2.37 -9.28
CA ALA A 67 10.19 2.91 -10.55
C ALA A 67 11.28 3.80 -11.19
N MET A 68 11.99 4.59 -10.40
CA MET A 68 13.12 5.40 -10.88
C MET A 68 14.36 4.58 -11.28
N LEU A 69 14.59 3.44 -10.63
CA LEU A 69 15.75 2.57 -10.94
C LEU A 69 15.53 1.69 -12.19
N ARG A 70 14.28 1.33 -12.50
CA ARG A 70 13.93 0.41 -13.60
C ARG A 70 14.46 0.80 -14.99
N PRO A 71 14.42 2.06 -15.44
CA PRO A 71 14.96 2.45 -16.74
C PRO A 71 16.47 2.20 -16.83
N VAL A 72 17.21 2.52 -15.77
CA VAL A 72 18.68 2.35 -15.73
C VAL A 72 19.04 0.87 -15.78
N THR A 73 18.37 0.03 -14.99
CA THR A 73 18.59 -1.42 -15.04
C THR A 73 18.19 -2.01 -16.39
N ALA A 74 17.08 -1.57 -16.99
CA ALA A 74 16.63 -2.08 -18.29
C ALA A 74 17.62 -1.76 -19.42
N VAL A 75 18.22 -0.57 -19.43
CA VAL A 75 19.26 -0.20 -20.40
C VAL A 75 20.53 -1.00 -20.18
N ALA A 76 20.95 -1.20 -18.93
CA ALA A 76 22.12 -2.02 -18.60
C ALA A 76 21.93 -3.49 -19.03
N ASP A 77 20.76 -4.08 -18.74
CA ASP A 77 20.42 -5.46 -19.12
C ASP A 77 20.39 -5.63 -20.65
N ALA A 78 19.85 -4.66 -21.37
CA ALA A 78 19.83 -4.65 -22.84
C ALA A 78 21.23 -4.43 -23.47
N GLY A 79 22.16 -3.82 -22.74
CA GLY A 79 23.56 -3.70 -23.15
C GLY A 79 24.37 -4.95 -22.85
N ALA A 80 24.08 -5.64 -21.74
CA ALA A 80 24.74 -6.89 -21.36
C ALA A 80 24.42 -8.05 -22.32
N SER A 81 23.24 -8.07 -22.93
CA SER A 81 22.89 -9.02 -24.00
C SER A 81 23.52 -8.71 -25.36
N LYS A 82 24.14 -7.52 -25.53
CA LYS A 82 24.88 -7.11 -26.73
C LYS A 82 26.39 -7.35 -26.63
N ALA A 83 26.85 -8.21 -25.71
CA ALA A 83 28.25 -8.64 -25.75
C ALA A 83 28.56 -9.15 -27.17
N PRO A 84 29.53 -8.55 -27.89
CA PRO A 84 29.81 -8.95 -29.25
C PRO A 84 30.23 -10.42 -29.24
N GLU A 85 29.46 -11.23 -29.96
CA GLU A 85 29.86 -12.55 -30.41
C GLU A 85 31.24 -12.38 -31.07
N LYS A 86 32.29 -12.81 -30.35
CA LYS A 86 33.66 -12.80 -30.88
C LYS A 86 33.69 -13.79 -32.04
N LEU A 87 33.65 -13.26 -33.27
CA LEU A 87 34.15 -13.89 -34.48
C LEU A 87 35.53 -13.32 -34.79
#